data_AF-A0A7C0UBI0-F1
#
_entry.id   AF-A0A7C0UBI0-F1
#
_cell.length_a   1.000
_cell.length_b   1.000
_cell.length_c   1.000
_cell.angle_alpha   90.00
_cell.angle_beta   90.00
_cell.angle_gamma   90.00
#
_symmetry.space_group_name_H-M   'P 1'
#
loop_
_entity.id
_entity.type
_entity.pdbx_description
1 polymer ?
#
loop_
_entity_poly.entity_id
_entity_poly.type
_entity_poly.pdbx_seq_one_letter_code
_entity_poly.pdbx_strand_id
1 'polypeptide(L)' 'MIISVASGKGGTGKTTVATNLAASVGQGVQFLDCDVEQP' A
#
# COMPACT_ATOMS: atom_id res chain seq x y z
N MET A 1 8.81 5.62 -10.61
CA MET A 1 7.74 4.66 -10.98
C MET A 1 6.61 4.84 -9.97
N ILE A 2 5.34 4.78 -10.39
CA ILE A 2 4.18 4.90 -9.49
C ILE A 2 3.41 3.58 -9.56
N ILE A 3 3.14 2.98 -8.40
CA ILE A 3 2.39 1.73 -8.26
C ILE A 3 1.21 1.99 -7.33
N SER A 4 0.00 1.63 -7.77
CA SER A 4 -1.21 1.74 -6.96
C SER A 4 -1.73 0.36 -6.59
N VAL A 5 -1.98 0.14 -5.29
CA VAL A 5 -2.59 -1.08 -4.77
C VAL A 5 -4.04 -0.77 -4.40
N ALA A 6 -5.00 -1.37 -5.10
CA ALA A 6 -6.43 -1.09 -4.93
C ALA A 6 -7.26 -2.38 -4.75
N SER A 7 -8.42 -2.26 -4.12
CA SER A 7 -9.41 -3.33 -3.92
C SER A 7 -10.78 -2.74 -3.62
N GLY A 8 -11.84 -3.41 -4.08
CA GLY A 8 -13.23 -2.96 -3.96
C GLY A 8 -13.93 -3.29 -2.64
N LYS A 9 -13.28 -3.96 -1.68
CA LYS A 9 -13.84 -4.25 -0.35
C LYS A 9 -12.81 -4.01 0.76
N GLY A 10 -13.28 -3.65 1.95
CA GLY A 10 -12.48 -3.61 3.18
C GLY A 10 -11.99 -5.01 3.58
N GLY A 11 -10.82 -5.09 4.23
CA GLY A 11 -10.30 -6.36 4.76
C GLY A 11 -9.68 -7.34 3.76
N THR A 12 -9.48 -6.95 2.49
CA THR A 12 -8.87 -7.83 1.47
C THR A 12 -7.33 -7.84 1.49
N GLY A 13 -6.70 -7.27 2.50
CA GLY A 13 -5.24 -7.25 2.65
C GLY A 13 -4.48 -6.22 1.77
N LYS A 14 -5.16 -5.20 1.22
CA LYS A 14 -4.52 -4.13 0.41
C LYS A 14 -3.31 -3.53 1.12
N THR A 15 -3.51 -3.08 2.36
CA THR A 15 -2.48 -2.43 3.18
C THR A 15 -1.31 -3.37 3.44
N THR A 16 -1.57 -4.65 3.71
CA THR A 16 -0.52 -5.66 3.92
C THR A 16 0.34 -5.85 2.68
N VAL A 17 -0.26 -5.93 1.49
CA VAL A 17 0.49 -6.04 0.24
C VAL A 17 1.27 -4.76 -0.04
N ALA A 18 0.63 -3.59 0.11
CA ALA A 18 1.24 -2.30 -0.17
C ALA A 18 2.46 -2.02 0.73
N THR A 19 2.34 -2.28 2.04
CA THR A 19 3.44 -2.10 3.02
C THR A 19 4.60 -3.06 2.80
N ASN A 20 4.33 -4.35 2.55
CA ASN A 20 5.41 -5.32 2.27
C ASN A 20 6.09 -5.05 0.92
N LEU A 21 5.34 -4.59 -0.08
CA LEU A 21 5.91 -4.19 -1.36
C LEU A 21 6.87 -3.00 -1.16
N ALA A 22 6.44 -1.96 -0.46
CA ALA A 22 7.29 -0.81 -0.13
C ALA A 22 8.55 -1.23 0.65
N ALA A 23 8.41 -2.10 1.65
CA ALA A 23 9.53 -2.63 2.42
C ALA A 23 10.52 -3.43 1.57
N SER A 24 10.02 -4.20 0.59
CA SER A 24 10.86 -5.02 -0.30
C SER A 24 11.68 -4.22 -1.31
N VAL A 25 11.21 -3.04 -1.72
CA VAL A 25 11.94 -2.15 -2.64
C VAL A 25 13.10 -1.44 -1.91
N GLY A 26 12.94 -1.17 -0.62
CA GLY A 26 13.99 -0.59 0.22
C GLY A 26 13.99 0.94 0.22
N GLN A 27 15.17 1.55 0.03
CA GLN A 27 15.37 2.99 0.18
C GLN A 27 14.82 3.79 -1.01
N GLY A 28 14.38 5.03 -0.76
CA GLY A 28 13.89 5.94 -1.81
C GLY A 28 12.45 5.68 -2.28
N VAL A 29 11.70 4.82 -1.59
CA VAL A 29 10.25 4.66 -1.78
C VAL A 29 9.50 5.71 -0.97
N GLN A 30 8.51 6.33 -1.61
CA GLN A 30 7.46 7.08 -0.93
C GLN A 30 6.21 6.20 -0.87
N PHE A 31 5.76 5.92 0.36
CA PHE A 31 4.51 5.23 0.62
C PHE A 31 3.43 6.26 0.96
N LEU A 32 2.30 6.19 0.26
CA LEU A 32 1.14 7.03 0.50
C LEU A 32 -0.05 6.12 0.75
N ASP A 33 -0.61 6.16 1.96
CA ASP A 33 -1.88 5.51 2.24
C ASP A 33 -3.03 6.47 1.89
N CYS A 34 -3.96 5.96 1.08
CA CYS A 34 -5.18 6.66 0.67
C CYS A 34 -6.42 5.90 1.15
N ASP A 35 -6.26 4.88 2.00
CA ASP A 35 -7.38 4.23 2.64
C ASP A 35 -8.05 5.21 3.62
N VAL A 36 -9.39 5.25 3.61
CA VAL A 36 -10.17 6.15 4.47
C VAL A 36 -10.39 5.52 5.84
N GLU A 37 -10.29 4.19 5.96
CA GLU A 37 -10.59 3.45 7.17
C GLU A 37 -9.41 3.42 8.15
N GLN A 38 -8.16 3.49 7.65
CA GLN A 38 -6.92 3.42 8.44
C GLN A 38 -5.79 4.25 7.75
N PRO A 39 -4.75 4.71 8.49
CA PRO A 39 -3.79 5.74 8.05
C PRO A 39 -2.68 5.25 7.12
#